data_AF-Q6DU54-F1
#
_entry.id   AF-Q6DU54-F1
#
_cell.length_a   1.000
_cell.length_b   1.000
_cell.length_c   1.000
_cell.angle_alpha   90.00
_cell.angle_beta   90.00
_cell.angle_gamma   90.00
#
_symmetry.space_group_name_H-M   'P 1'
#
loop_
_entity.id
_entity.type
_entity.pdbx_description
1 polymer ?
#
loop_
_entity_poly.entity_id
_entity_poly.type
_entity_poly.pdbx_seq_one_letter_code
_entity_poly.pdbx_strand_id
1 'polypeptide(L)'
;KIVWDSSTNSTPTGAERAELLNSGNLVLKNPLGKILWQSFDFPTDTLLPNQPFTKTMKLTSSLGRGNFGTGYFSFYFDNDNVLRLIYDGPDISSVYWPGPGLSVYQNGRTDYNSSRIAVFDEMGNFVSSDDLIFSASDMGARVKRRLTTDYDGNLRLYSLNSTGSWVITWEALAQQCRVH
;
A
#
# COMPACT_ATOMS: atom_id res chain seq x y z
N LYS A 1 -1.61 29.78 9.66
CA LYS A 1 -2.73 28.83 9.41
C LYS A 1 -2.12 27.42 9.45
N ILE A 2 -2.65 26.51 10.27
CA ILE A 2 -2.23 25.11 10.28
C ILE A 2 -2.87 24.43 9.07
N VAL A 3 -2.08 23.71 8.27
CA VAL A 3 -2.53 23.03 7.04
C VAL A 3 -2.57 21.51 7.19
N TRP A 4 -1.83 20.96 8.15
CA TRP A 4 -1.83 19.55 8.56
C TRP A 4 -1.21 19.42 9.95
N ASP A 5 -1.66 18.46 10.74
CA ASP A 5 -1.04 18.02 11.99
C ASP A 5 -1.25 16.51 12.20
N SER A 6 -0.38 15.88 12.98
CA SER A 6 -0.44 14.43 13.27
C SER A 6 -1.54 14.06 14.27
N SER A 7 -2.25 15.05 14.83
CA SER A 7 -3.29 14.90 15.86
C SER A 7 -2.87 14.01 17.04
N THR A 8 -1.56 13.95 17.33
CA THR A 8 -1.04 13.27 18.50
C THR A 8 -1.53 14.01 19.73
N ASN A 9 -2.52 13.43 20.42
CA ASN A 9 -3.07 13.97 21.66
C ASN A 9 -1.92 14.42 22.57
N SER A 10 -2.07 15.61 23.14
CA SER A 10 -1.18 16.22 24.11
C SER A 10 -1.09 15.37 25.37
N THR A 11 -0.40 14.24 25.28
CA THR A 11 0.07 13.50 26.45
C THR A 11 0.95 14.44 27.28
N PRO A 12 1.03 14.27 28.61
CA PRO A 12 1.76 15.21 29.48
C PRO A 12 3.20 15.49 29.05
N THR A 13 3.80 14.59 28.27
CA THR A 13 5.17 14.68 27.77
C THR A 13 5.29 15.07 26.29
N GLY A 14 4.18 15.13 25.54
CA GLY A 14 4.15 15.57 24.14
C GLY A 14 5.05 14.74 23.19
N ALA A 15 5.00 15.08 21.90
CA ALA A 15 6.06 14.69 20.97
C ALA A 15 7.26 15.61 21.19
N GLU A 16 8.46 15.03 21.31
CA GLU A 16 9.72 15.76 21.51
C GLU A 16 10.51 15.85 20.20
N ARG A 17 10.53 14.77 19.42
CA ARG A 17 11.32 14.69 18.19
C ARG A 17 10.62 13.91 17.09
N ALA A 18 10.95 14.27 15.86
CA ALA A 18 10.65 13.51 14.66
C ALA A 18 11.92 12.77 14.20
N GLU A 19 11.78 11.51 13.78
CA GLU A 19 12.89 10.66 13.36
C GLU A 19 12.49 9.88 12.10
N LEU A 20 13.30 9.98 11.04
CA LEU A 20 13.14 9.15 9.84
C LEU A 20 13.98 7.89 10.01
N LEU A 21 13.32 6.75 10.17
CA LEU A 21 13.99 5.45 10.32
C LEU A 21 14.57 4.98 8.98
N ASN A 22 15.56 4.08 9.04
CA ASN A 22 16.16 3.46 7.85
C ASN A 22 15.16 2.67 6.98
N SER A 23 14.00 2.29 7.54
CA SER A 23 12.89 1.67 6.81
C SER A 23 12.10 2.67 5.95
N GLY A 24 12.31 3.98 6.13
CA GLY A 24 11.48 5.04 5.54
C GLY A 24 10.29 5.45 6.43
N ASN A 25 10.11 4.82 7.60
CA ASN A 25 9.06 5.20 8.54
C ASN A 25 9.44 6.50 9.27
N LEU A 26 8.66 7.55 9.10
CA LEU A 26 8.78 8.79 9.85
C LEU A 26 7.98 8.65 11.15
N VAL A 27 8.64 8.77 12.29
CA VAL A 27 8.02 8.57 13.59
C VAL A 27 8.13 9.81 14.48
N LEU A 28 7.09 10.09 15.25
CA LEU A 28 7.11 11.09 16.32
C LEU A 28 7.29 10.37 17.64
N LYS A 29 8.32 10.74 18.41
CA LYS A 29 8.64 10.10 19.70
C LYS A 29 8.50 11.08 20.85
N ASN A 30 8.08 10.57 22.00
CA ASN A 30 8.13 11.31 23.27
C ASN A 30 9.57 11.26 23.87
N PRO A 31 9.83 11.98 24.99
CA PRO A 31 11.14 11.96 25.65
C PRO A 31 11.62 10.57 26.11
N LEU A 32 10.68 9.65 26.38
CA LEU A 32 10.98 8.26 26.74
C LEU A 32 11.25 7.36 25.52
N GLY A 33 11.21 7.91 24.30
CA GLY A 33 11.40 7.18 23.06
C GLY A 33 10.18 6.38 22.58
N LYS A 34 9.02 6.51 23.23
CA LYS A 34 7.77 5.89 22.78
C LYS A 34 7.30 6.56 21.49
N ILE A 35 6.99 5.74 20.48
CA ILE A 35 6.36 6.21 19.23
C ILE A 35 4.92 6.62 19.55
N LEU A 36 4.59 7.89 19.27
CA LEU A 36 3.25 8.46 19.42
C LEU A 36 2.49 8.47 18.09
N TRP A 37 3.22 8.53 16.97
CA TRP A 37 2.68 8.52 15.61
C TRP A 37 3.74 7.99 14.66
N GLN A 38 3.32 7.33 13.58
CA GLN A 38 4.21 6.84 12.54
C GLN A 38 3.57 6.93 11.16
N SER A 39 4.35 7.31 10.15
CA SER A 39 3.85 7.47 8.77
C SER A 39 3.39 6.16 8.15
N PHE A 40 3.94 5.03 8.60
CA PHE A 40 3.54 3.71 8.13
C PHE A 40 2.07 3.37 8.43
N ASP A 41 1.45 4.03 9.41
CA ASP A 41 0.02 3.86 9.72
C ASP A 41 -0.89 4.63 8.74
N PHE A 42 -0.32 5.52 7.94
CA PHE A 42 -1.03 6.44 7.03
C PHE A 42 -0.39 6.42 5.63
N PRO A 43 -0.44 5.27 4.91
CA PRO A 43 0.13 5.20 3.56
C PRO A 43 -0.62 6.10 2.57
N THR A 44 0.07 6.50 1.51
CA THR A 44 -0.50 7.25 0.38
C THR A 44 -0.92 6.29 -0.74
N ASP A 45 -0.18 6.28 -1.84
CA ASP A 45 -0.31 5.36 -2.98
C ASP A 45 0.64 4.17 -2.87
N THR A 46 1.56 4.19 -1.90
CA THR A 46 2.74 3.32 -1.87
C THR A 46 2.91 2.63 -0.52
N LEU A 47 3.20 1.33 -0.56
CA LEU A 47 3.62 0.49 0.55
C LEU A 47 5.12 0.19 0.44
N LEU A 48 5.85 0.26 1.55
CA LEU A 48 7.27 -0.05 1.64
C LEU A 48 7.55 -1.43 2.24
N PRO A 49 8.76 -2.00 2.04
CA PRO A 49 9.13 -3.28 2.63
C PRO A 49 8.94 -3.29 4.14
N ASN A 50 8.39 -4.37 4.67
CA ASN A 50 8.07 -4.60 6.07
C ASN A 50 7.07 -3.59 6.68
N GLN A 51 6.41 -2.77 5.87
CA GLN A 51 5.28 -1.96 6.31
C GLN A 51 4.03 -2.86 6.39
N PRO A 52 3.41 -3.03 7.58
CA PRO A 52 2.18 -3.78 7.69
C PRO A 52 1.05 -3.05 6.97
N PHE A 53 0.33 -3.74 6.10
CA PHE A 53 -0.90 -3.27 5.48
C PHE A 53 -2.09 -3.94 6.18
N THR A 54 -3.03 -3.15 6.70
CA THR A 54 -4.12 -3.65 7.53
C THR A 54 -5.49 -3.18 7.05
N LYS A 55 -6.57 -3.72 7.62
CA LYS A 55 -7.96 -3.34 7.32
C LYS A 55 -8.29 -1.84 7.41
N THR A 56 -7.51 -1.05 8.13
CA THR A 56 -7.74 0.40 8.28
C THR A 56 -7.02 1.22 7.22
N MET A 57 -6.20 0.57 6.38
CA MET A 57 -5.36 1.22 5.39
C MET A 57 -5.92 1.03 3.98
N LYS A 58 -5.61 2.00 3.12
CA LYS A 58 -5.97 2.02 1.72
C LYS A 58 -4.84 2.71 0.97
N LEU A 59 -4.30 2.08 -0.08
CA LEU A 59 -3.43 2.78 -1.01
C LEU A 59 -4.32 3.49 -2.01
N THR A 60 -4.18 4.81 -2.14
CA THR A 60 -4.99 5.61 -3.08
C THR A 60 -4.07 6.23 -4.12
N SER A 61 -4.36 5.98 -5.39
CA SER A 61 -3.56 6.48 -6.51
C SER A 61 -3.44 8.00 -6.50
N SER A 62 -2.38 8.52 -7.10
CA SER A 62 -2.35 9.92 -7.52
C SER A 62 -3.39 10.20 -8.61
N LEU A 63 -3.87 11.45 -8.69
CA LEU A 63 -4.88 11.87 -9.66
C LEU A 63 -4.38 11.80 -11.10
N GLY A 64 -3.08 11.90 -11.30
CA GLY A 64 -2.46 11.78 -12.61
C GLY A 64 -0.95 11.87 -12.53
N ARG A 65 -0.28 11.65 -13.65
CA ARG A 65 1.18 11.73 -13.73
C ARG A 65 1.66 13.14 -13.32
N GLY A 66 2.40 13.21 -12.22
CA GLY A 66 2.90 14.47 -11.66
C GLY A 66 1.85 15.30 -10.89
N ASN A 67 0.63 14.80 -10.75
CA ASN A 67 -0.43 15.42 -9.95
C ASN A 67 -0.68 14.58 -8.68
N PHE A 68 -0.10 15.05 -7.57
CA PHE A 68 -0.19 14.38 -6.27
C PHE A 68 -1.55 14.58 -5.55
N GLY A 69 -2.56 15.10 -6.24
CA GLY A 69 -3.93 15.07 -5.74
C GLY A 69 -4.44 13.64 -5.60
N THR A 70 -5.49 13.45 -4.80
CA THR A 70 -6.14 12.15 -4.60
C THR A 70 -6.83 11.70 -5.89
N GLY A 71 -6.42 10.56 -6.43
CA GLY A 71 -7.06 9.91 -7.56
C GLY A 71 -8.23 9.01 -7.14
N TYR A 72 -8.77 8.28 -8.11
CA TYR A 72 -9.97 7.46 -7.94
C TYR A 72 -9.69 5.96 -7.80
N PHE A 73 -8.45 5.53 -8.00
CA PHE A 73 -8.10 4.11 -7.88
C PHE A 73 -7.54 3.79 -6.52
N SER A 74 -7.85 2.61 -6.01
CA SER A 74 -7.38 2.24 -4.69
C SER A 74 -7.24 0.75 -4.46
N PHE A 75 -6.27 0.39 -3.61
CA PHE A 75 -6.01 -0.95 -3.11
C PHE A 75 -6.33 -1.04 -1.61
N TYR A 76 -7.19 -1.97 -1.21
CA TYR A 76 -7.67 -2.10 0.18
C TYR A 76 -8.23 -3.50 0.46
N PHE A 77 -8.38 -3.83 1.75
CA PHE A 77 -9.18 -4.97 2.19
C PHE A 77 -10.66 -4.59 2.23
N ASP A 78 -11.49 -5.31 1.51
CA ASP A 78 -12.94 -5.13 1.54
C ASP A 78 -13.58 -5.85 2.74
N ASN A 79 -14.89 -5.69 2.90
CA ASN A 79 -15.66 -6.21 4.03
C ASN A 79 -15.72 -7.75 4.07
N ASP A 80 -15.49 -8.40 2.93
CA ASP A 80 -15.36 -9.86 2.80
C ASP A 80 -13.94 -10.37 3.09
N ASN A 81 -13.06 -9.53 3.64
CA ASN A 81 -11.67 -9.84 3.96
C ASN A 81 -10.73 -10.01 2.76
N VAL A 82 -11.18 -9.71 1.54
CA VAL A 82 -10.38 -9.87 0.31
C VAL A 82 -9.74 -8.54 -0.11
N LEU A 83 -8.48 -8.58 -0.54
CA LEU A 83 -7.79 -7.45 -1.16
C LEU A 83 -8.36 -7.16 -2.54
N ARG A 84 -8.68 -5.90 -2.80
CA ARG A 84 -9.32 -5.47 -4.04
C ARG A 84 -8.67 -4.22 -4.63
N LEU A 85 -8.74 -4.10 -5.95
CA LEU A 85 -8.61 -2.82 -6.63
C LEU A 85 -10.00 -2.32 -7.04
N ILE A 86 -10.27 -1.07 -6.68
CA ILE A 86 -11.52 -0.37 -6.96
C ILE A 86 -11.22 0.93 -7.71
N TYR A 87 -12.09 1.27 -8.66
CA TYR A 87 -12.26 2.64 -9.12
C TYR A 87 -13.46 3.22 -8.38
N ASP A 88 -13.27 4.37 -7.75
CA ASP A 88 -14.26 5.04 -6.91
C ASP A 88 -14.41 6.49 -7.38
N GLY A 89 -14.98 6.64 -8.58
CA GLY A 89 -15.17 7.93 -9.23
C GLY A 89 -16.45 8.65 -8.80
N PRO A 90 -16.70 9.87 -9.32
CA PRO A 90 -17.87 10.67 -8.95
C PRO A 90 -19.22 10.02 -9.27
N ASP A 91 -19.30 9.31 -10.40
CA ASP A 91 -20.58 8.77 -10.91
C ASP A 91 -20.73 7.26 -10.68
N ILE A 92 -19.61 6.54 -10.67
CA ILE A 92 -19.59 5.08 -10.58
C ILE A 92 -18.46 4.61 -9.69
N SER A 93 -18.71 3.49 -9.02
CA SER A 93 -17.72 2.76 -8.23
C SER A 93 -17.73 1.30 -8.67
N SER A 94 -16.56 0.73 -8.90
CA SER A 94 -16.43 -0.63 -9.43
C SER A 94 -15.13 -1.30 -9.02
N VAL A 95 -15.28 -2.48 -8.43
CA VAL A 95 -14.16 -3.39 -8.19
C VAL A 95 -13.84 -4.11 -9.50
N TYR A 96 -12.57 -4.05 -9.92
CA TYR A 96 -12.10 -4.68 -11.16
C TYR A 96 -10.99 -5.71 -10.94
N TRP A 97 -10.46 -5.82 -9.71
CA TRP A 97 -9.48 -6.86 -9.35
C TRP A 97 -9.68 -7.32 -7.89
N PRO A 98 -9.53 -8.63 -7.56
CA PRO A 98 -9.31 -9.75 -8.49
C PRO A 98 -10.52 -9.94 -9.41
N GLY A 99 -10.43 -10.85 -10.38
CA GLY A 99 -11.40 -10.93 -11.50
C GLY A 99 -12.86 -10.91 -11.03
N PRO A 100 -13.65 -9.86 -11.34
CA PRO A 100 -14.97 -9.65 -10.72
C PRO A 100 -16.03 -10.66 -11.18
N GLY A 101 -15.79 -11.35 -12.30
CA GLY A 101 -16.66 -12.43 -12.80
C GLY A 101 -16.39 -13.81 -12.15
N LEU A 102 -15.45 -13.90 -11.21
CA LEU A 102 -15.07 -15.14 -10.53
C LEU A 102 -15.39 -15.04 -9.04
N SER A 103 -15.69 -16.17 -8.41
CA SER A 103 -15.78 -16.24 -6.95
C SER A 103 -14.41 -16.00 -6.28
N VAL A 104 -14.42 -15.74 -4.97
CA VAL A 104 -13.21 -15.60 -4.15
C VAL A 104 -12.25 -16.78 -4.36
N TYR A 105 -12.73 -18.03 -4.21
CA TYR A 105 -11.92 -19.23 -4.39
C TYR A 105 -11.45 -19.45 -5.83
N GLN A 106 -12.27 -19.09 -6.82
CA GLN A 106 -11.87 -19.17 -8.24
C GLN A 106 -10.75 -18.19 -8.58
N ASN A 107 -10.66 -17.07 -7.85
CA ASN A 107 -9.53 -16.14 -7.91
C ASN A 107 -8.31 -16.62 -7.09
N GLY A 108 -8.33 -17.83 -6.52
CA GLY A 108 -7.25 -18.36 -5.68
C GLY A 108 -7.12 -17.62 -4.35
N ARG A 109 -8.22 -17.10 -3.83
CA ARG A 109 -8.30 -16.31 -2.58
C ARG A 109 -9.05 -17.07 -1.51
N THR A 110 -8.99 -16.54 -0.29
CA THR A 110 -9.85 -16.95 0.83
C THR A 110 -10.48 -15.73 1.52
N ASP A 111 -11.75 -15.83 1.88
CA ASP A 111 -12.48 -14.82 2.67
C ASP A 111 -12.63 -15.23 4.15
N TYR A 112 -12.16 -16.43 4.53
CA TYR A 112 -12.28 -16.96 5.90
C TYR A 112 -11.40 -16.25 6.92
N ASN A 113 -10.21 -15.77 6.51
CA ASN A 113 -9.26 -15.18 7.43
C ASN A 113 -9.53 -13.68 7.63
N SER A 114 -10.23 -13.36 8.71
CA SER A 114 -10.67 -11.99 9.02
C SER A 114 -9.58 -11.06 9.61
N SER A 115 -8.33 -11.53 9.71
CA SER A 115 -7.22 -10.71 10.21
C SER A 115 -6.94 -9.50 9.34
N ARG A 116 -7.16 -9.59 8.01
CA ARG A 116 -6.97 -8.51 7.03
C ARG A 116 -5.61 -7.82 7.19
N ILE A 117 -4.58 -8.64 7.07
CA ILE A 117 -3.17 -8.22 7.15
C ILE A 117 -2.44 -8.63 5.88
N ALA A 118 -1.54 -7.78 5.42
CA ALA A 118 -0.62 -8.08 4.34
C ALA A 118 0.72 -7.39 4.57
N VAL A 119 1.79 -7.95 4.00
CA VAL A 119 3.12 -7.37 4.07
C VAL A 119 3.95 -7.92 2.91
N PHE A 120 4.90 -7.13 2.43
CA PHE A 120 5.98 -7.67 1.62
C PHE A 120 7.34 -7.41 2.25
N ASP A 121 8.25 -8.35 2.05
CA ASP A 121 9.60 -8.30 2.63
C ASP A 121 10.60 -7.57 1.75
N GLU A 122 11.84 -7.41 2.24
CA GLU A 122 12.92 -6.80 1.48
C GLU A 122 13.35 -7.61 0.25
N MET A 123 13.04 -8.91 0.20
CA MET A 123 13.34 -9.78 -0.95
C MET A 123 12.34 -9.60 -2.09
N GLY A 124 11.18 -9.00 -1.80
CA GLY A 124 10.09 -8.77 -2.74
C GLY A 124 9.00 -9.83 -2.70
N ASN A 125 8.89 -10.62 -1.62
CA ASN A 125 7.78 -11.55 -1.42
C ASN A 125 6.63 -10.84 -0.71
N PHE A 126 5.46 -10.85 -1.32
CA PHE A 126 4.21 -10.37 -0.74
C PHE A 126 3.37 -11.55 -0.25
N VAL A 127 2.83 -11.42 0.95
CA VAL A 127 1.84 -12.35 1.51
C VAL A 127 0.69 -11.58 2.15
N SER A 128 -0.53 -12.11 2.04
CA SER A 128 -1.71 -11.57 2.73
C SER A 128 -2.57 -12.64 3.37
N SER A 129 -3.46 -12.21 4.25
CA SER A 129 -4.43 -13.05 4.93
C SER A 129 -5.44 -13.72 4.00
N ASP A 130 -5.68 -13.16 2.82
CA ASP A 130 -6.63 -13.69 1.81
C ASP A 130 -5.96 -14.54 0.72
N ASP A 131 -4.79 -15.10 1.04
CA ASP A 131 -3.96 -15.96 0.19
C ASP A 131 -3.36 -15.27 -1.06
N LEU A 132 -3.15 -13.95 -1.05
CA LEU A 132 -2.27 -13.33 -2.04
C LEU A 132 -0.85 -13.71 -1.77
N ILE A 133 -0.25 -14.31 -2.79
CA ILE A 133 1.17 -14.56 -2.81
C ILE A 133 1.67 -14.12 -4.17
N PHE A 134 2.63 -13.21 -4.16
CA PHE A 134 3.42 -12.90 -5.34
C PHE A 134 4.83 -12.53 -4.93
N SER A 135 5.73 -12.56 -5.90
CA SER A 135 7.12 -12.20 -5.71
C SER A 135 7.61 -11.34 -6.84
N ALA A 136 8.55 -10.44 -6.54
CA ALA A 136 9.31 -9.74 -7.56
C ALA A 136 10.02 -10.71 -8.52
N SER A 137 9.99 -10.43 -9.81
CA SER A 137 10.74 -11.19 -10.82
C SER A 137 12.25 -11.16 -10.60
N ASP A 138 12.75 -10.13 -9.91
CA ASP A 138 14.15 -9.92 -9.57
C ASP A 138 14.46 -10.24 -8.10
N MET A 139 13.67 -11.15 -7.48
CA MET A 139 13.77 -11.51 -6.07
C MET A 139 15.23 -11.62 -5.62
N GLY A 140 15.58 -10.88 -4.57
CA GLY A 140 16.97 -10.80 -4.12
C GLY A 140 17.18 -9.74 -3.05
N ALA A 141 18.24 -9.92 -2.27
CA ALA A 141 18.61 -9.00 -1.21
C ALA A 141 19.13 -7.66 -1.78
N ARG A 142 19.06 -6.60 -0.95
CA ARG A 142 19.64 -5.26 -1.21
C ARG A 142 19.03 -4.48 -2.38
N VAL A 143 17.96 -4.95 -3.00
CA VAL A 143 17.20 -4.18 -3.99
C VAL A 143 16.18 -3.31 -3.25
N LYS A 144 16.16 -2.00 -3.57
CA LYS A 144 15.13 -1.09 -3.03
C LYS A 144 13.84 -1.31 -3.79
N ARG A 145 12.74 -1.50 -3.05
CA ARG A 145 11.44 -1.86 -3.62
C ARG A 145 10.32 -0.99 -3.07
N ARG A 146 9.26 -0.86 -3.85
CA ARG A 146 7.99 -0.24 -3.43
C ARG A 146 6.82 -0.88 -4.17
N LEU A 147 5.70 -1.04 -3.48
CA LEU A 147 4.44 -1.50 -4.08
C LEU A 147 3.52 -0.29 -4.20
N THR A 148 3.12 0.09 -5.40
CA THR A 148 2.41 1.34 -5.66
C THR A 148 1.12 1.08 -6.45
N THR A 149 0.02 1.70 -6.03
CA THR A 149 -1.18 1.85 -6.85
C THR A 149 -0.98 3.08 -7.74
N ASP A 150 -0.66 2.84 -9.01
CA ASP A 150 -0.36 3.92 -9.95
C ASP A 150 -1.61 4.70 -10.37
N TYR A 151 -1.42 5.90 -10.93
CA TYR A 151 -2.50 6.77 -11.41
C TYR A 151 -3.33 6.14 -12.55
N ASP A 152 -2.80 5.10 -13.19
CA ASP A 152 -3.50 4.32 -14.21
C ASP A 152 -4.30 3.15 -13.62
N GLY A 153 -4.40 3.08 -12.29
CA GLY A 153 -5.18 2.12 -11.52
C GLY A 153 -4.47 0.79 -11.23
N ASN A 154 -3.37 0.48 -11.90
CA ASN A 154 -2.73 -0.81 -11.66
C ASN A 154 -1.90 -0.80 -10.37
N LEU A 155 -1.82 -1.96 -9.72
CA LEU A 155 -0.93 -2.18 -8.59
C LEU A 155 0.36 -2.81 -9.09
N ARG A 156 1.50 -2.16 -8.83
CA ARG A 156 2.80 -2.60 -9.34
C ARG A 156 3.86 -2.64 -8.26
N LEU A 157 4.62 -3.72 -8.23
CA LEU A 157 5.86 -3.81 -7.47
C LEU A 157 6.99 -3.28 -8.35
N TYR A 158 7.71 -2.30 -7.83
CA TYR A 158 8.85 -1.69 -8.47
C TYR A 158 10.14 -2.04 -7.75
N SER A 159 11.18 -2.32 -8.53
CA SER A 159 12.56 -2.42 -8.06
C SER A 159 13.39 -1.27 -8.62
N LEU A 160 14.25 -0.68 -7.78
CA LEU A 160 15.18 0.36 -8.20
C LEU A 160 16.41 -0.29 -8.83
N ASN A 161 16.63 -0.01 -10.12
CA ASN A 161 17.79 -0.55 -10.83
C ASN A 161 19.07 0.26 -10.54
N SER A 162 20.22 -0.23 -11.00
CA SER A 162 21.53 0.42 -10.80
C SER A 162 21.66 1.81 -11.43
N THR A 163 20.82 2.14 -12.40
CA THR A 163 20.76 3.48 -13.03
C THR A 163 19.90 4.48 -12.26
N GLY A 164 19.26 4.05 -11.16
CA GLY A 164 18.34 4.87 -10.38
C GLY A 164 16.93 4.96 -10.96
N SER A 165 16.59 4.10 -11.92
CA SER A 165 15.25 4.02 -12.51
C SER A 165 14.41 2.92 -11.85
N TRP A 166 13.12 3.19 -11.65
CA TRP A 166 12.17 2.20 -11.18
C TRP A 166 11.72 1.29 -12.33
N VAL A 167 11.83 -0.03 -12.13
CA VAL A 167 11.44 -1.06 -13.09
C VAL A 167 10.34 -1.91 -12.48
N ILE A 168 9.31 -2.23 -13.26
CA ILE A 168 8.20 -3.09 -12.83
C ILE A 168 8.72 -4.53 -12.75
N THR A 169 8.57 -5.16 -11.59
CA THR A 169 8.98 -6.55 -11.33
C THR A 169 7.82 -7.46 -10.96
N TRP A 170 6.64 -6.88 -10.71
CA TRP A 170 5.36 -7.57 -10.67
C TRP A 170 4.23 -6.55 -10.91
N GLU A 171 3.12 -6.99 -11.49
CA GLU A 171 1.90 -6.19 -11.63
C GLU A 171 0.65 -7.05 -11.46
N ALA A 172 -0.42 -6.45 -10.91
CA ALA A 172 -1.68 -7.14 -10.67
C ALA A 172 -2.43 -7.49 -11.97
N LEU A 173 -2.32 -6.61 -12.97
CA LEU A 173 -3.00 -6.73 -14.27
C LEU A 173 -1.99 -6.57 -15.41
N ALA A 174 -1.64 -7.66 -16.10
CA ALA A 174 -0.74 -7.62 -17.25
C ALA A 174 -1.33 -6.89 -18.48
N GLN A 175 -2.66 -6.75 -18.54
CA GLN A 175 -3.35 -6.05 -19.61
C GLN A 175 -4.03 -4.80 -19.04
N GLN A 176 -3.55 -3.63 -19.43
CA GLN A 176 -4.08 -2.35 -18.94
C GLN A 176 -5.57 -2.16 -19.25
N CYS A 177 -6.09 -2.76 -20.33
CA CYS A 177 -7.52 -2.72 -20.68
C CYS A 177 -8.44 -3.47 -19.71
N ARG A 178 -7.88 -4.20 -18.72
CA ARG A 178 -8.64 -4.85 -17.65
C ARG A 178 -8.76 -3.99 -16.40
N VAL A 179 -8.07 -2.86 -16.34
CA VAL A 179 -8.39 -1.81 -15.36
C VAL A 179 -9.73 -1.19 -15.74
N HIS A 180 -10.56 -0.87 -14.74
CA HIS A 180 -11.87 -0.23 -14.89
C HIS A 180 -11.82 1.01 -15.79
#